data_AF-A0A2N0L4F3-F1
#
_entry.id   AF-A0A2N0L4F3-F1
#
_cell.length_a   1.000
_cell.length_b   1.000
_cell.length_c   1.000
_cell.angle_alpha   90.00
_cell.angle_beta   90.00
_cell.angle_gamma   90.00
#
_symmetry.space_group_name_H-M   'P 1'
#
loop_
_entity.id
_entity.type
_entity.pdbx_description
1 polymer ?
#
loop_
_entity_poly.entity_id
_entity_poly.type
_entity_poly.pdbx_seq_one_letter_code
_entity_poly.pdbx_strand_id
1 'polypeptide(L)'
;MVKRRNLVFIAIVFPLTLGIYGLYWFYATAEELIATNKQEDNSLLWLLMALIPIVNLFAIWKHAQAVGTMTSNMKGETGINPKLLFFLWLAVHPVALLWTQSKLNKLAS
;
A
#
# COMPACT_ATOMS: atom_id res chain seq x y z
N MET A 1 8.72 24.45 16.74
CA MET A 1 9.99 24.33 17.49
C MET A 1 10.46 22.89 17.41
N VAL A 2 11.73 22.66 17.10
CA VAL A 2 12.30 21.31 17.02
C VAL A 2 12.41 20.72 18.42
N LYS A 3 11.92 19.48 18.61
CA LYS A 3 11.96 18.77 19.90
C LYS A 3 13.09 17.73 19.92
N ARG A 4 13.89 17.72 20.99
CA ARG A 4 14.88 16.65 21.22
C ARG A 4 14.15 15.36 21.59
N ARG A 5 14.21 14.36 20.72
CA ARG A 5 13.62 13.03 20.93
C ARG A 5 14.68 12.02 21.37
N ASN A 6 14.32 11.08 22.24
CA ASN A 6 15.20 10.00 22.68
C ASN A 6 15.23 8.88 21.63
N LEU A 7 16.41 8.55 21.11
CA LEU A 7 16.59 7.54 20.07
C LEU A 7 16.22 6.12 20.54
N VAL A 8 16.55 5.77 21.78
CA VAL A 8 16.22 4.46 22.38
C VAL A 8 14.71 4.31 22.50
N PHE A 9 14.01 5.37 22.93
CA PHE A 9 12.56 5.37 22.99
C PHE A 9 11.93 5.12 21.61
N ILE A 10 12.40 5.81 20.57
CA ILE A 10 11.91 5.60 19.19
C ILE A 10 12.12 4.15 18.76
N ALA A 11 13.33 3.61 18.97
CA ALA A 11 13.69 2.26 18.56
C ALA A 11 12.86 1.16 19.26
N ILE A 12 12.45 1.39 20.51
CA ILE A 12 11.63 0.45 21.29
C ILE A 12 10.14 0.63 20.97
N VAL A 13 9.63 1.85 20.95
CA VAL A 13 8.19 2.11 20.81
C VAL A 13 7.69 1.89 19.39
N PHE A 14 8.53 2.13 18.38
CA PHE A 14 8.19 1.87 16.98
C PHE A 14 7.74 0.41 16.72
N PRO A 15 8.53 -0.62 17.04
CA PRO A 15 8.10 -2.00 16.87
C PRO A 15 7.00 -2.41 17.86
N LEU A 16 7.02 -1.92 19.10
CA LEU A 16 5.97 -2.24 20.10
C LEU A 16 4.58 -1.80 19.68
N THR A 17 4.48 -0.71 18.92
CA THR A 17 3.21 -0.17 18.41
C THR A 17 2.89 -0.66 16.99
N LEU A 18 3.64 -1.64 16.48
CA LEU A 18 3.48 -2.18 15.11
C LEU A 18 3.49 -1.08 14.04
N GLY A 19 4.35 -0.08 14.20
CA GLY A 19 4.49 1.04 13.26
C GLY A 19 3.48 2.19 13.44
N ILE A 20 2.49 2.08 14.32
CA ILE A 20 1.55 3.19 14.61
C ILE A 20 2.29 4.40 15.16
N TYR A 21 3.26 4.20 16.05
CA TYR A 21 4.14 5.28 16.51
C TYR A 21 4.91 5.95 15.35
N GLY A 22 5.26 5.18 14.31
CA GLY A 22 5.90 5.71 13.11
C GLY A 22 5.05 6.75 12.39
N LEU A 23 3.73 6.54 12.31
CA LEU A 23 2.79 7.50 11.71
C LEU A 23 2.70 8.79 12.54
N TYR A 24 2.58 8.66 13.85
CA TYR A 24 2.63 9.80 14.77
C TYR A 24 3.96 10.57 14.65
N TRP A 25 5.08 9.84 14.68
CA TRP A 25 6.41 10.41 14.58
C TRP A 25 6.60 11.14 13.24
N PHE A 26 6.15 10.55 12.14
CA PHE A 26 6.21 11.15 10.80
C PHE A 26 5.43 12.47 10.75
N TYR A 27 4.18 12.49 11.25
CA TYR A 27 3.38 13.72 11.32
C TYR A 27 4.07 14.80 12.19
N ALA A 28 4.47 14.45 13.42
CA ALA A 28 5.05 15.40 14.37
C ALA A 28 6.40 15.95 13.88
N THR A 29 7.19 15.15 13.17
CA THR A 29 8.46 15.62 12.58
C THR A 29 8.23 16.43 11.31
N ALA A 30 7.22 16.10 10.49
CA ALA A 30 6.81 16.90 9.35
C ALA A 30 6.40 18.32 9.79
N GLU A 31 5.60 18.47 10.85
CA GLU A 31 5.26 19.80 11.41
C GLU A 31 6.51 20.60 11.81
N GLU A 32 7.48 19.95 12.47
CA GLU A 32 8.71 20.60 12.89
C GLU A 32 9.60 21.00 11.70
N LEU A 33 9.69 20.15 10.67
CA LEU A 33 10.44 20.42 9.44
C LEU A 33 9.82 21.57 8.64
N ILE A 34 8.51 21.53 8.42
CA ILE A 34 7.77 22.57 7.70
C ILE A 34 7.96 23.93 8.39
N ALA A 35 7.79 23.98 9.71
CA ALA A 35 7.96 25.20 10.49
C ALA A 35 9.41 25.71 10.51
N THR A 36 10.39 24.81 10.61
CA THR A 36 11.82 25.17 10.64
C THR A 36 12.29 25.68 9.28
N ASN A 37 11.81 25.06 8.20
CA ASN A 37 12.16 25.42 6.83
C ASN A 37 11.29 26.56 6.26
N LYS A 38 10.31 27.05 7.03
CA LYS A 38 9.34 28.07 6.58
C LYS A 38 8.62 27.67 5.29
N GLN A 39 8.26 26.39 5.18
CA GLN A 39 7.50 25.87 4.05
C GLN A 39 6.00 26.17 4.21
N GLU A 40 5.33 26.50 3.12
CA GLU A 40 3.87 26.62 3.06
C GLU A 40 3.24 25.26 2.72
N ASP A 41 3.54 24.26 3.56
CA ASP A 41 3.13 22.87 3.37
C ASP A 41 2.19 22.40 4.50
N ASN A 42 1.53 21.25 4.27
CA ASN A 42 0.61 20.64 5.22
C ASN A 42 1.09 19.26 5.66
N SER A 43 1.47 19.14 6.94
CA SER A 43 1.94 17.89 7.56
C SER A 43 0.91 16.76 7.54
N LEU A 44 -0.39 17.09 7.66
CA LEU A 44 -1.48 16.12 7.55
C LEU A 44 -1.58 15.58 6.13
N LEU A 45 -1.42 16.44 5.11
CA LEU A 45 -1.41 16.01 3.72
C LEU A 45 -0.26 15.03 3.46
N TRP A 46 0.94 15.30 3.98
CA TRP A 46 2.08 14.38 3.86
C TRP A 46 1.79 13.02 4.50
N LEU A 47 1.17 13.00 5.69
CA LEU A 47 0.76 11.75 6.34
C LEU A 47 -0.26 10.98 5.49
N LEU A 48 -1.29 11.66 4.99
CA LEU A 48 -2.33 11.02 4.16
C LEU A 48 -1.73 10.42 2.87
N MET A 49 -0.79 11.14 2.23
CA MET A 49 -0.08 10.62 1.06
C MET A 49 0.79 9.41 1.41
N ALA A 50 1.42 9.39 2.58
CA ALA A 50 2.21 8.24 3.04
C ALA A 50 1.36 6.97 3.25
N LEU A 51 0.04 7.10 3.46
CA LEU A 51 -0.88 5.96 3.59
C LEU A 51 -1.36 5.41 2.23
N ILE A 52 -1.20 6.15 1.12
CA ILE A 52 -1.64 5.73 -0.22
C ILE A 52 -1.09 4.35 -0.61
N PRO A 53 0.22 4.05 -0.45
CA PRO A 53 0.75 2.72 -0.77
C PRO A 53 0.08 1.59 0.01
N ILE A 54 -0.27 1.83 1.28
CA ILE A 54 -0.93 0.83 2.14
C ILE A 54 -2.35 0.55 1.63
N VAL A 55 -3.10 1.62 1.33
CA VAL A 55 -4.44 1.50 0.75
C VAL A 55 -4.39 0.83 -0.63
N ASN A 56 -3.37 1.14 -1.43
CA ASN A 56 -3.14 0.51 -2.73
C ASN A 56 -2.89 -1.00 -2.61
N LEU A 57 -2.09 -1.45 -1.63
CA LEU A 57 -1.90 -2.89 -1.37
C LEU A 57 -3.23 -3.59 -1.06
N PHE A 58 -4.10 -2.96 -0.27
CA PHE A 58 -5.44 -3.50 0.00
C PHE A 58 -6.30 -3.57 -1.28
N ALA A 59 -6.25 -2.54 -2.13
CA ALA A 59 -6.96 -2.54 -3.41
C ALA A 59 -6.47 -3.66 -4.34
N ILE A 60 -5.15 -3.85 -4.47
CA ILE A 60 -4.55 -4.93 -5.27
C ILE A 60 -4.97 -6.30 -4.72
N TRP A 61 -5.01 -6.48 -3.39
CA TRP A 61 -5.48 -7.71 -2.76
C TRP A 61 -6.95 -8.02 -3.06
N LYS A 62 -7.83 -7.01 -3.02
CA LYS A 62 -9.25 -7.16 -3.37
C LYS A 62 -9.43 -7.47 -4.85
N HIS A 63 -8.69 -6.77 -5.71
CA HIS A 63 -8.68 -7.03 -7.14
C HIS A 63 -8.22 -8.47 -7.46
N ALA A 64 -7.13 -8.94 -6.84
CA ALA A 64 -6.63 -10.31 -7.05
C ALA A 64 -7.64 -11.39 -6.63
N GLN A 65 -8.39 -11.17 -5.54
CA GLN A 65 -9.49 -12.07 -5.14
C GLN A 65 -10.62 -12.08 -6.15
N ALA A 66 -11.05 -10.92 -6.65
CA ALA A 66 -12.10 -10.82 -7.65
C ALA A 66 -11.73 -11.58 -8.94
N VAL A 67 -10.50 -11.41 -9.42
CA VAL A 67 -9.99 -12.11 -10.61
C VAL A 67 -9.88 -13.62 -10.37
N GLY A 68 -9.44 -14.06 -9.19
CA GLY A 68 -9.36 -15.48 -8.84
C GLY A 68 -10.73 -16.16 -8.85
N THR A 69 -11.75 -15.52 -8.26
CA THR A 69 -13.14 -16.01 -8.28
C THR A 69 -13.69 -16.05 -9.70
N MET A 70 -13.50 -14.97 -10.48
CA MET A 70 -13.94 -14.92 -11.87
C MET A 70 -13.36 -16.06 -12.69
N THR A 71 -12.03 -16.24 -12.65
CA THR A 71 -11.34 -17.27 -13.45
C THR A 71 -11.75 -18.68 -13.05
N SER A 72 -12.04 -18.92 -11.77
CA SER A 72 -12.49 -20.24 -11.27
C SER A 72 -13.90 -20.60 -11.77
N ASN A 73 -14.72 -19.60 -12.10
CA ASN A 73 -16.08 -19.79 -12.60
C ASN A 73 -16.15 -19.88 -14.13
N MET A 74 -15.05 -19.61 -14.84
CA MET A 74 -14.99 -19.68 -16.30
C MET A 74 -14.88 -21.14 -16.78
N LYS A 75 -15.78 -21.57 -17.66
CA LYS A 75 -15.72 -22.92 -18.25
C LYS A 75 -14.46 -23.08 -19.10
N GLY A 76 -13.71 -24.15 -18.87
CA GLY A 76 -12.51 -24.50 -19.65
C GLY A 76 -11.25 -23.70 -19.27
N GLU A 77 -11.32 -22.88 -18.22
CA GLU A 77 -10.18 -22.11 -17.72
C GLU A 77 -9.72 -22.64 -16.35
N THR A 78 -8.40 -22.64 -16.13
CA THR A 78 -7.83 -22.96 -14.83
C THR A 78 -7.86 -21.70 -13.96
N GLY A 79 -8.60 -21.75 -12.85
CA GLY A 79 -8.60 -20.69 -11.84
C GLY A 79 -7.18 -20.35 -11.34
N ILE A 80 -6.93 -19.08 -11.04
CA ILE A 80 -5.67 -18.64 -10.44
C ILE A 80 -5.82 -18.48 -8.93
N ASN A 81 -4.79 -18.83 -8.17
CA ASN A 81 -4.74 -18.53 -6.75
C ASN A 81 -4.63 -17.00 -6.54
N PRO A 82 -5.54 -16.36 -5.79
CA PRO A 82 -5.49 -14.91 -5.54
C PRO A 82 -4.18 -14.43 -4.93
N LYS A 83 -3.53 -15.25 -4.08
CA LYS A 83 -2.24 -14.93 -3.47
C LYS A 83 -1.14 -14.85 -4.52
N LEU A 84 -1.14 -15.79 -5.48
CA LEU A 84 -0.18 -15.79 -6.58
C LEU A 84 -0.35 -14.54 -7.43
N LEU A 85 -1.60 -14.20 -7.80
CA LEU A 85 -1.87 -13.00 -8.59
C LEU A 85 -1.50 -11.71 -7.83
N PHE A 86 -1.75 -11.65 -6.52
CA PHE A 86 -1.33 -10.52 -5.68
C PHE A 86 0.20 -10.32 -5.69
N PHE A 87 0.99 -11.39 -5.51
CA PHE A 87 2.45 -11.29 -5.58
C PHE A 87 2.95 -10.98 -6.99
N LEU A 88 2.27 -11.46 -8.03
CA LEU A 88 2.56 -11.09 -9.42
C LEU A 88 2.33 -9.59 -9.66
N TRP A 89 1.27 -9.01 -9.10
CA TRP A 89 1.07 -7.56 -9.12
C TRP A 89 2.26 -6.83 -8.49
N LEU A 90 2.77 -7.27 -7.34
CA LEU A 90 3.89 -6.61 -6.66
C LEU A 90 5.24 -6.78 -7.38
N ALA A 91 5.51 -7.97 -7.89
CA ALA A 91 6.81 -8.31 -8.49
C ALA A 91 6.91 -7.87 -9.96
N VAL A 92 5.85 -8.04 -10.74
CA VAL A 92 5.85 -7.83 -12.20
C VAL A 92 4.51 -7.24 -12.66
N HIS A 93 4.27 -5.98 -12.32
CA HIS A 93 3.03 -5.24 -12.63
C HIS A 93 2.53 -5.45 -14.08
N PRO A 94 3.35 -5.33 -15.15
CA PRO A 94 2.85 -5.48 -16.51
C PRO A 94 2.29 -6.87 -16.83
N VAL A 95 2.90 -7.93 -16.25
CA VAL A 95 2.44 -9.31 -16.48
C VAL A 95 1.09 -9.54 -15.83
N ALA A 96 0.90 -9.08 -14.59
CA ALA A 96 -0.38 -9.20 -13.90
C ALA A 96 -1.50 -8.45 -14.64
N LEU A 97 -1.20 -7.27 -15.19
CA LEU A 97 -2.13 -6.48 -15.98
C LEU A 97 -2.53 -7.19 -17.28
N LEU A 98 -1.54 -7.59 -18.10
CA LEU A 98 -1.80 -8.25 -19.39
C LEU A 98 -2.52 -9.59 -19.21
N TRP A 99 -2.13 -10.36 -18.20
CA TRP A 99 -2.79 -11.63 -17.89
C TRP A 99 -4.24 -11.43 -17.47
N THR A 100 -4.50 -10.49 -16.56
CA THR A 100 -5.88 -10.16 -16.14
C THR A 100 -6.74 -9.73 -17.33
N GLN A 101 -6.22 -8.83 -18.17
CA GLN A 101 -6.92 -8.38 -19.37
C GLN A 101 -7.23 -9.53 -20.33
N SER A 102 -6.29 -10.47 -20.51
CA SER A 102 -6.52 -11.64 -21.37
C SER A 102 -7.70 -12.49 -20.91
N LYS A 103 -7.91 -12.64 -19.59
CA LYS A 103 -9.05 -13.38 -19.02
C LYS A 103 -10.36 -12.62 -19.15
N LEU A 104 -10.35 -11.30 -18.93
CA LEU A 104 -11.52 -10.44 -19.16
C LEU A 104 -11.97 -10.49 -20.63
N ASN A 105 -11.04 -10.45 -21.58
CA ASN A 105 -11.36 -10.55 -23.01
C ASN A 105 -12.02 -11.89 -23.36
N LYS A 106 -11.52 -13.00 -22.77
CA LYS A 106 -12.11 -14.34 -22.95
C LYS A 106 -13.49 -14.49 -22.31
N LEU A 107 -13.77 -13.75 -21.24
CA LEU A 107 -15.09 -13.75 -20.61
C LEU A 107 -16.11 -12.96 -21.45
N ALA A 108 -15.64 -11.94 -22.18
CA ALA A 108 -16.47 -11.10 -23.02
C ALA A 108 -16.79 -11.71 -24.40
N SER A 109 -16.04 -12.73 -24.83
CA SER A 109 -16.24 -13.49 -26.08
C SER A 109 -17.16 -14.68 -25.88
#